data_AF-A0A176J1D4-F1
#
_entry.id   AF-A0A176J1D4-F1
#
_cell.length_a   1.000
_cell.length_b   1.000
_cell.length_c   1.000
_cell.angle_alpha   90.00
_cell.angle_beta   90.00
_cell.angle_gamma   90.00
#
_symmetry.space_group_name_H-M   'P 1'
#
loop_
_entity.id
_entity.type
_entity.pdbx_description
1 polymer ?
#
loop_
_entity_poly.entity_id
_entity_poly.type
_entity_poly.pdbx_seq_one_letter_code
_entity_poly.pdbx_strand_id
1 'polypeptide(L)' 'MTKKDMLKEIERKREELNEIVCKNGMSSTVTIQYSQELDKMLYEYQQIILPQNNQRYMH' A
#
# COMPACT_ATOMS: atom_id res chain seq x y z
N MET A 1 -1.83 13.07 10.59
CA MET A 1 -2.54 11.79 10.41
C MET A 1 -2.08 10.83 11.49
N THR A 2 -2.98 10.13 12.19
CA THR A 2 -2.57 9.16 13.22
C THR A 2 -2.24 7.81 12.57
N LYS A 3 -1.44 6.98 13.23
CA LYS A 3 -1.15 5.60 12.77
C LYS A 3 -2.42 4.81 12.41
N LYS A 4 -3.50 5.01 13.18
CA LYS A 4 -4.79 4.34 12.96
C LYS A 4 -5.49 4.85 11.69
N ASP A 5 -5.32 6.12 11.35
CA ASP A 5 -5.91 6.73 10.17
C ASP A 5 -5.26 6.19 8.89
N MET A 6 -3.91 6.15 8.84
CA MET A 6 -3.19 5.54 7.72
C MET A 6 -3.54 4.05 7.53
N LEU A 7 -3.71 3.31 8.63
CA LEU A 7 -4.13 1.91 8.58
C LEU A 7 -5.49 1.76 7.89
N LYS A 8 -6.47 2.60 8.29
CA LYS A 8 -7.80 2.59 7.68
C LYS A 8 -7.76 2.93 6.19
N GLU A 9 -6.93 3.89 5.79
CA GLU A 9 -6.76 4.22 4.38
C GLU A 9 -6.13 3.06 3.60
N ILE A 10 -5.11 2.40 4.15
CA ILE A 10 -4.48 1.23 3.55
C ILE A 10 -5.49 0.09 3.37
N GLU A 11 -6.32 -0.18 4.37
CA GLU A 11 -7.37 -1.22 4.29
C GLU A 11 -8.41 -0.87 3.22
N ARG A 12 -8.90 0.38 3.22
CA ARG A 12 -9.85 0.84 2.20
C ARG A 12 -9.27 0.70 0.79
N LYS A 13 -8.00 1.09 0.60
CA LYS A 13 -7.35 1.05 -0.72
C LYS A 13 -7.02 -0.37 -1.15
N ARG A 14 -6.84 -1.30 -0.21
CA ARG A 14 -6.77 -2.74 -0.48
C ARG A 14 -8.09 -3.29 -1.00
N GLU A 15 -9.21 -2.91 -0.40
CA GLU A 15 -10.53 -3.31 -0.88
C GLU A 15 -10.78 -2.79 -2.30
N GLU A 16 -10.45 -1.52 -2.57
CA GLU A 16 -10.56 -0.96 -3.93
C GLU A 16 -9.65 -1.66 -4.93
N LEU A 17 -8.40 -1.96 -4.56
CA LEU A 17 -7.50 -2.74 -5.42
C LEU A 17 -8.10 -4.11 -5.74
N ASN A 18 -8.68 -4.79 -4.75
CA ASN A 18 -9.30 -6.10 -4.96
C ASN A 18 -10.49 -6.02 -5.94
N GLU A 19 -11.33 -4.99 -5.81
CA GLU A 19 -12.40 -4.73 -6.79
C GLU A 19 -11.86 -4.46 -8.19
N ILE A 20 -10.80 -3.65 -8.30
CA ILE A 20 -10.16 -3.30 -9.57
C ILE A 20 -9.53 -4.54 -10.22
N VAL A 21 -8.88 -5.40 -9.43
CA VAL A 21 -8.36 -6.70 -9.88
C VAL A 21 -9.49 -7.57 -10.41
N CYS A 22 -10.62 -7.66 -9.69
CA CYS A 22 -11.77 -8.44 -10.15
C CYS A 22 -12.38 -7.87 -11.45
N LYS A 23 -12.42 -6.54 -11.62
CA LYS A 23 -13.02 -5.88 -12.78
C LYS A 23 -12.09 -5.86 -14.01
N ASN A 24 -10.80 -5.61 -13.82
CA ASN A 24 -9.85 -5.32 -14.90
C ASN A 24 -8.77 -6.40 -15.06
N GLY A 25 -8.67 -7.36 -14.12
CA GLY A 25 -7.59 -8.33 -14.06
C GLY A 25 -6.31 -7.75 -13.44
N MET A 26 -5.41 -8.64 -13.01
CA MET A 26 -4.15 -8.26 -12.34
C MET A 26 -3.17 -7.51 -13.24
N SER A 27 -3.23 -7.75 -14.55
CA SER A 27 -2.29 -7.17 -15.54
C SER A 27 -2.75 -5.85 -16.14
N SER A 28 -3.92 -5.33 -15.75
CA SER A 28 -4.36 -4.03 -16.22
C SER A 28 -3.51 -2.92 -15.62
N THR A 29 -3.20 -1.91 -16.42
CA THR A 29 -2.44 -0.73 -15.99
C THR A 29 -3.06 -0.07 -14.76
N VAL A 30 -4.40 -0.06 -14.67
CA VAL A 30 -5.14 0.49 -13.52
C VAL A 30 -4.83 -0.32 -12.26
N THR A 31 -4.86 -1.63 -12.34
CA THR A 31 -4.54 -2.54 -11.22
C THR A 31 -3.10 -2.36 -10.76
N ILE A 32 -2.16 -2.25 -11.70
CA ILE A 32 -0.74 -2.04 -11.41
C ILE A 32 -0.53 -0.69 -10.71
N GLN A 33 -1.15 0.39 -11.19
CA GLN A 33 -1.05 1.71 -10.56
C GLN A 33 -1.62 1.71 -9.14
N TYR A 34 -2.80 1.10 -8.95
CA TYR A 34 -3.39 0.99 -7.60
C TYR A 34 -2.53 0.14 -6.66
N SER A 35 -1.92 -0.94 -7.16
CA SER A 35 -0.99 -1.76 -6.37
C SER A 35 0.25 -0.98 -5.97
N GLN A 36 0.83 -0.18 -6.87
CA GLN A 36 1.99 0.67 -6.57
C GLN A 36 1.67 1.76 -5.55
N GLU A 37 0.49 2.37 -5.65
CA GLU A 37 0.08 3.42 -4.72
C GLU A 37 -0.19 2.84 -3.32
N LEU A 38 -0.82 1.66 -3.25
CA LEU A 38 -0.99 0.93 -2.00
C LEU A 38 0.35 0.53 -1.37
N ASP A 39 1.28 0.01 -2.18
CA ASP A 39 2.62 -0.38 -1.72
C ASP A 39 3.39 0.81 -1.12
N LYS A 40 3.32 1.98 -1.77
CA LYS A 40 3.93 3.21 -1.26
C LYS A 40 3.36 3.61 0.10
N MET A 41 2.03 3.58 0.27
CA MET A 41 1.42 3.89 1.57
C MET A 41 1.81 2.88 2.65
N LEU A 42 1.92 1.59 2.30
CA LEU A 42 2.42 0.55 3.22
C LEU A 42 3.87 0.81 3.61
N TYR A 43 4.72 1.23 2.68
CA TYR A 43 6.09 1.61 2.96
C TYR A 43 6.17 2.82 3.90
N GLU A 44 5.39 3.88 3.64
CA GLU A 44 5.31 5.04 4.53
C GLU A 44 4.81 4.66 5.93
N TYR A 45 3.81 3.79 6.01
CA TYR A 45 3.32 3.26 7.28
C TYR A 45 4.38 2.45 8.02
N GLN A 46 5.15 1.62 7.32
CA GLN A 46 6.27 0.87 7.89
C GLN A 46 7.36 1.81 8.41
N GLN A 47 7.72 2.88 7.70
CA GLN A 47 8.69 3.88 8.15
C GLN A 47 8.28 4.57 9.45
N ILE A 48 6.98 4.76 9.67
CA ILE A 48 6.45 5.38 10.89
C ILE A 48 6.52 4.44 12.11
N ILE A 49 6.50 3.12 11.87
CA ILE A 49 6.38 2.10 12.94
C ILE A 49 7.72 1.45 13.26
N LEU A 50 8.57 1.30 12.25
CA LEU A 50 9.88 0.72 12.37
C LEU A 50 10.86 1.84 12.79
N PRO A 51 11.51 1.73 13.96
CA PRO A 51 12.61 2.63 14.30
C PRO A 51 13.73 2.44 13.27
N GLN A 52 14.30 3.55 12.76
CA GLN A 52 15.21 3.65 11.61
C GLN A 52 16.52 2.81 11.68
N ASN A 53 16.72 1.96 12.69
CA ASN A 53 17.92 1.14 12.87
C ASN A 53 18.03 -0.08 11.94
N ASN A 54 17.05 -0.34 11.07
CA ASN A 54 17.05 -1.49 10.17
C ASN A 54 17.01 -1.12 8.68
N GLN A 55 17.67 -0.02 8.28
CA GLN A 55 17.98 0.28 6.87
C GLN A 55 18.90 -0.80 6.26
N ARG A 56 18.37 -1.98 5.98
CA ARG A 56 19.08 -3.05 5.28
C ARG A 56 18.19 -3.92 4.39
N TYR A 57 16.99 -3.46 4.07
CA TYR A 57 16.08 -4.16 3.15
C TYR A 57 15.60 -3.20 2.06
N MET A 58 16.55 -2.63 1.33
CA MET A 58 16.35 -2.08 -0.01
C MET A 58 17.62 -2.36 -0.81
N HIS A 59 17.75 -3.58 -1.31
CA HIS A 59 18.68 -3.95 -2.37
C HIS A 59 17.89 -4.69 -3.45
#